data_AF-A0A2M7AG18-F1
#
_entry.id   AF-A0A2M7AG18-F1
#
_cell.length_a   1.000
_cell.length_b   1.000
_cell.length_c   1.000
_cell.angle_alpha   90.00
_cell.angle_beta   90.00
_cell.angle_gamma   90.00
#
_symmetry.space_group_name_H-M   'P 1'
#
loop_
_entity.id
_entity.type
_entity.pdbx_description
1 polymer ?
#
loop_
_entity_poly.entity_id
_entity_poly.type
_entity_poly.pdbx_seq_one_letter_code
_entity_poly.pdbx_strand_id
1 'polypeptide(L)'
;MEAGTCLANRDALLGDLITVFDRQSAEVLLDVLVKASFQMSNGYATRDDVVQLNRSFDRLTDAQRQTDGSLKELAEAQKKTDHSIEMLAEAQKKTDHSVEMLAEAQKKTDHSIEMLAEAQKKTDHSVEMLAEAQKKTDHSVLMLAEAQHGTEQRLTRVESAVERLAEAQRRSGERLDRVESAVERLAEAQRRSGERLDRVESAVERLGEAQSRTDESVKLLAEAQGRTERSLDRLAKQVGGLSETVGGDIEDIAYIVIHDVLKREWDWDVDELERSMQVWGGREVEIDVFGKATDPSRPDQTIWIVGEAKHNLSVSEVERFTRVVEDARKNLQGEIIPICFCYRARPVVQQTVKDAGYRLVFSYGKLV
;
A
#
# COMPACT_ATOMS: atom_id res chain seq x y z
N MET A 1 11.57 182.90 -81.96
CA MET A 1 12.60 183.58 -82.76
C MET A 1 12.42 183.13 -84.20
N GLU A 2 12.18 184.12 -85.07
CA GLU A 2 12.29 184.19 -86.54
C GLU A 2 11.71 183.02 -87.37
N ALA A 3 10.52 183.18 -87.97
CA ALA A 3 10.24 183.87 -89.26
C ALA A 3 10.73 183.01 -90.45
N GLY A 4 9.89 182.38 -91.28
CA GLY A 4 8.75 182.96 -91.98
C GLY A 4 9.27 183.81 -93.13
N THR A 5 9.67 183.19 -94.25
CA THR A 5 9.90 183.75 -95.61
C THR A 5 10.84 182.79 -96.37
N CYS A 6 10.65 182.37 -97.61
CA CYS A 6 9.57 182.44 -98.58
C CYS A 6 9.91 181.32 -99.58
N LEU A 7 8.92 180.70 -100.21
CA LEU A 7 9.01 179.65 -101.25
C LEU A 7 10.02 179.92 -102.39
N ALA A 8 10.58 181.13 -102.47
CA ALA A 8 11.67 181.55 -103.33
C ALA A 8 12.93 180.66 -103.26
N ASN A 9 13.21 179.97 -102.15
CA ASN A 9 14.46 179.20 -102.05
C ASN A 9 14.38 177.79 -102.66
N ARG A 10 13.19 177.31 -103.04
CA ARG A 10 13.06 175.96 -103.64
C ARG A 10 13.53 175.95 -105.09
N ASP A 11 13.17 176.96 -105.87
CA ASP A 11 13.67 177.13 -107.24
C ASP A 11 15.16 177.49 -107.26
N ALA A 12 15.63 178.26 -106.27
CA ALA A 12 17.06 178.55 -106.12
C ALA A 12 17.87 177.29 -105.80
N LEU A 13 17.44 176.49 -104.81
CA LEU A 13 18.09 175.21 -104.48
C LEU A 13 18.02 174.21 -105.64
N LEU A 14 16.91 174.15 -106.38
CA LEU A 14 16.81 173.30 -107.57
C LEU A 14 17.71 173.82 -108.70
N GLY A 15 17.79 175.14 -108.89
CA GLY A 15 18.71 175.78 -109.83
C GLY A 15 20.17 175.45 -109.52
N ASP A 16 20.59 175.61 -108.26
CA ASP A 16 21.94 175.27 -107.80
C ASP A 16 22.22 173.77 -107.94
N LEU A 17 21.27 172.92 -107.55
CA LEU A 17 21.42 171.47 -107.70
C LEU A 17 21.50 171.04 -109.18
N ILE A 18 20.80 171.72 -110.11
CA ILE A 18 20.85 171.43 -111.56
C ILE A 18 22.13 171.96 -112.22
N THR A 19 22.85 172.91 -111.58
CA THR A 19 24.19 173.29 -112.04
C THR A 19 25.28 172.25 -111.76
N VAL A 20 25.09 171.37 -110.75
CA VAL A 20 26.11 170.39 -110.25
C VAL A 20 25.69 168.92 -110.39
N PHE A 21 24.39 168.60 -110.39
CA PHE A 21 23.84 167.24 -110.58
C PHE A 21 22.87 167.23 -111.76
N ASP A 22 22.67 166.07 -112.40
CA ASP A 22 21.62 165.96 -113.43
C ASP A 22 20.23 166.19 -112.81
N ARG A 23 19.28 166.65 -113.64
CA ARG A 23 17.96 167.10 -113.18
C ARG A 23 17.20 166.03 -112.39
N GLN A 24 17.39 164.76 -112.72
CA GLN A 24 16.72 163.66 -112.05
C GLN A 24 17.31 163.44 -110.65
N SER A 25 18.64 163.52 -110.50
CA SER A 25 19.34 163.44 -109.22
C SER A 25 19.06 164.65 -108.32
N ALA A 26 18.96 165.85 -108.89
CA ALA A 26 18.66 167.09 -108.18
C ALA A 26 17.26 167.12 -107.53
N GLU A 27 16.23 166.65 -108.27
CA GLU A 27 14.86 166.58 -107.76
C GLU A 27 14.74 165.55 -106.61
N VAL A 28 15.45 164.43 -106.69
CA VAL A 28 15.44 163.39 -105.64
C VAL A 28 16.14 163.88 -104.37
N LEU A 29 17.28 164.56 -104.47
CA LEU A 29 17.97 165.13 -103.32
C LEU A 29 17.14 166.21 -102.62
N LEU A 30 16.46 167.06 -103.41
CA LEU A 30 15.55 168.07 -102.87
C LEU A 30 14.33 167.41 -102.18
N ASP A 31 13.76 166.35 -102.75
CA ASP A 31 12.63 165.63 -102.15
C ASP A 31 13.03 164.89 -100.87
N VAL A 32 14.23 164.30 -100.82
CA VAL A 32 14.76 163.64 -99.61
C VAL A 32 15.08 164.66 -98.50
N LEU A 33 15.69 165.80 -98.81
CA LEU A 33 15.98 166.84 -97.82
C LEU A 33 14.71 167.51 -97.29
N VAL A 34 13.72 167.74 -98.14
CA VAL A 34 12.41 168.27 -97.72
C VAL A 34 11.62 167.23 -96.91
N LYS A 35 11.60 165.96 -97.30
CA LYS A 35 10.92 164.91 -96.54
C LYS A 35 11.60 164.58 -95.20
N ALA A 36 12.93 164.56 -95.16
CA ALA A 36 13.68 164.30 -93.93
C ALA A 36 13.51 165.45 -92.91
N SER A 37 13.48 166.71 -93.38
CA SER A 37 13.21 167.85 -92.50
C SER A 37 11.77 167.88 -91.99
N PHE A 38 10.80 167.37 -92.76
CA PHE A 38 9.40 167.32 -92.34
C PHE A 38 9.10 166.17 -91.37
N GLN A 39 9.73 165.00 -91.53
CA GLN A 39 9.46 163.83 -90.67
C GLN A 39 10.15 163.91 -89.29
N MET A 40 11.26 164.64 -89.14
CA MET A 40 11.96 164.76 -87.85
C MET A 40 11.43 165.86 -86.92
N SER A 41 10.43 166.67 -87.34
CA SER A 41 10.00 167.85 -86.56
C SER A 41 8.58 167.82 -86.00
N ASN A 42 7.80 166.74 -86.17
CA ASN A 42 6.46 166.66 -85.53
C ASN A 42 6.02 165.22 -85.20
N GLY A 43 6.07 164.87 -83.91
CA GLY A 43 5.53 163.60 -83.40
C GLY A 43 5.78 163.42 -81.89
N TYR A 44 5.21 164.28 -81.06
CA TYR A 44 5.11 164.05 -79.62
C TYR A 44 4.06 162.95 -79.35
N ALA A 45 4.35 162.02 -78.43
CA ALA A 45 3.40 161.00 -77.99
C ALA A 45 2.07 161.64 -77.54
N THR A 46 0.93 161.06 -77.94
CA THR A 46 -0.39 161.62 -77.67
C THR A 46 -0.89 161.22 -76.28
N ARG A 47 -1.86 161.95 -75.72
CA ARG A 47 -2.46 161.64 -74.41
C ARG A 47 -3.09 160.23 -74.37
N ASP A 48 -3.47 159.69 -75.53
CA ASP A 48 -4.06 158.36 -75.65
C ASP A 48 -3.02 157.23 -75.51
N ASP A 49 -1.79 157.46 -75.97
CA ASP A 49 -0.65 156.53 -75.77
C ASP A 49 -0.30 156.40 -74.27
N VAL A 50 -0.36 157.50 -73.53
CA VAL A 50 -0.15 157.52 -72.06
C VAL A 50 -1.31 156.82 -71.33
N VAL A 51 -2.55 156.94 -71.82
CA VAL A 51 -3.72 156.24 -71.24
C VAL A 51 -3.67 154.74 -71.53
N GLN A 52 -3.25 154.33 -72.73
CA GLN A 52 -2.99 152.93 -73.09
C GLN A 52 -1.89 152.33 -72.20
N LEU A 53 -0.80 153.07 -71.99
CA LEU A 53 0.29 152.65 -71.11
C LEU A 53 -0.21 152.50 -69.66
N ASN A 54 -0.98 153.46 -69.14
CA ASN A 54 -1.58 153.35 -67.80
C ASN A 54 -2.52 152.14 -67.69
N ARG A 55 -3.36 151.87 -68.69
CA ARG A 55 -4.21 150.67 -68.69
C ARG A 55 -3.39 149.38 -68.72
N SER A 56 -2.25 149.37 -69.42
CA SER A 56 -1.32 148.23 -69.41
C SER A 56 -0.62 148.07 -68.06
N PHE A 57 -0.30 149.19 -67.40
CA PHE A 57 0.29 149.22 -66.07
C PHE A 57 -0.71 148.77 -65.00
N ASP A 58 -1.98 149.17 -65.11
CA ASP A 58 -3.07 148.69 -64.24
C ASP A 58 -3.29 147.18 -64.44
N ARG A 59 -3.30 146.71 -65.70
CA ARG A 59 -3.37 145.27 -66.00
C ARG A 59 -2.19 144.48 -65.47
N LEU A 60 -0.97 145.04 -65.55
CA LEU A 60 0.22 144.44 -64.95
C LEU A 60 0.11 144.44 -63.42
N THR A 61 -0.41 145.50 -62.82
CA THR A 61 -0.63 145.62 -61.38
C THR A 61 -1.65 144.58 -60.90
N ASP A 62 -2.73 144.37 -61.65
CA ASP A 62 -3.74 143.37 -61.34
C ASP A 62 -3.22 141.94 -61.57
N ALA A 63 -2.48 141.69 -62.66
CA ALA A 63 -1.81 140.42 -62.90
C ALA A 63 -0.77 140.11 -61.80
N GLN A 64 -0.04 141.13 -61.33
CA GLN A 64 0.90 141.00 -60.23
C GLN A 64 0.18 140.70 -58.91
N ARG A 65 -0.93 141.38 -58.61
CA ARG A 65 -1.78 141.05 -57.45
C ARG A 65 -2.35 139.64 -57.51
N GLN A 66 -2.78 139.19 -58.70
CA GLN A 66 -3.29 137.84 -58.91
C GLN A 66 -2.18 136.78 -58.74
N THR A 67 -0.97 137.10 -59.21
CA THR A 67 0.22 136.27 -59.01
C THR A 67 0.57 136.21 -57.52
N ASP A 68 0.58 137.34 -56.81
CA ASP A 68 0.82 137.40 -55.36
C ASP A 68 -0.25 136.63 -54.56
N GLY A 69 -1.52 136.69 -55.00
CA GLY A 69 -2.62 135.90 -54.42
C GLY A 69 -2.41 134.40 -54.63
N SER A 70 -2.08 133.99 -55.86
CA SER A 70 -1.81 132.59 -56.20
C SER A 70 -0.56 132.06 -55.47
N LEU A 71 0.47 132.90 -55.29
CA LEU A 71 1.66 132.58 -54.51
C LEU A 71 1.34 132.37 -53.03
N LYS A 72 0.43 133.16 -52.46
CA LYS A 72 -0.05 132.94 -51.08
C LYS A 72 -0.84 131.64 -50.95
N GLU A 73 -1.75 131.35 -51.87
CA GLU A 73 -2.52 130.11 -51.87
C GLU A 73 -1.61 128.87 -52.03
N LEU A 74 -0.60 128.95 -52.91
CA LEU A 74 0.40 127.90 -53.05
C LEU A 74 1.24 127.74 -51.78
N ALA A 75 1.62 128.83 -51.11
CA ALA A 75 2.34 128.76 -49.84
C ALA A 75 1.50 128.12 -48.73
N GLU A 76 0.20 128.38 -48.69
CA GLU A 76 -0.72 127.73 -47.75
C GLU A 76 -0.94 126.25 -48.08
N ALA A 77 -1.08 125.90 -49.37
CA ALA A 77 -1.16 124.52 -49.83
C ALA A 77 0.13 123.74 -49.54
N GLN A 78 1.29 124.39 -49.69
CA GLN A 78 2.59 123.83 -49.34
C GLN A 78 2.67 123.56 -47.84
N LYS A 79 2.30 124.52 -46.98
CA LYS A 79 2.25 124.30 -45.51
C LYS A 79 1.33 123.15 -45.10
N LYS A 80 0.15 123.03 -45.73
CA LYS A 80 -0.77 121.89 -45.48
C LYS A 80 -0.16 120.56 -45.93
N THR A 81 0.56 120.58 -47.05
CA THR A 81 1.26 119.40 -47.56
C THR A 81 2.39 119.01 -46.61
N ASP A 82 3.21 119.96 -46.18
CA ASP A 82 4.29 119.74 -45.21
C ASP A 82 3.76 119.14 -43.90
N HIS A 83 2.68 119.70 -43.37
CA HIS A 83 2.03 119.16 -42.17
C HIS A 83 1.45 117.75 -42.38
N SER A 84 0.89 117.47 -43.56
CA SER A 84 0.39 116.13 -43.89
C SER A 84 1.53 115.12 -44.03
N ILE A 85 2.67 115.53 -44.59
CA ILE A 85 3.89 114.72 -44.68
C ILE A 85 4.42 114.43 -43.27
N GLU A 86 4.42 115.40 -42.37
CA GLU A 86 4.81 115.22 -40.97
C GLU A 86 3.90 114.21 -40.25
N MET A 87 2.58 114.36 -40.39
CA MET A 87 1.60 113.42 -39.82
C MET A 87 1.76 112.00 -40.38
N LEU A 88 2.02 111.86 -41.68
CA LEU A 88 2.28 110.55 -42.30
C LEU A 88 3.60 109.96 -41.80
N ALA A 89 4.64 110.76 -41.60
CA ALA A 89 5.91 110.30 -41.03
C ALA A 89 5.74 109.80 -39.59
N GLU A 90 4.93 110.46 -38.77
CA GLU A 90 4.59 109.98 -37.43
C GLU A 90 3.77 108.69 -37.45
N ALA A 91 2.76 108.60 -38.33
CA ALA A 91 1.98 107.39 -38.53
C ALA A 91 2.84 106.21 -39.01
N GLN A 92 3.80 106.47 -39.90
CA GLN A 92 4.77 105.49 -40.36
C GLN A 92 5.64 105.01 -39.20
N LYS A 93 6.20 105.90 -38.37
CA LYS A 93 6.97 105.52 -37.18
C LYS A 93 6.18 104.64 -36.20
N LYS A 94 4.90 104.98 -35.96
CA LYS A 94 4.02 104.15 -35.10
C LYS A 94 3.76 102.78 -35.70
N THR A 95 3.60 102.70 -37.02
CA THR A 95 3.43 101.44 -37.74
C THR A 95 4.69 100.59 -37.66
N ASP A 96 5.87 101.19 -37.91
CA ASP A 96 7.15 100.51 -37.82
C ASP A 96 7.37 99.93 -36.41
N HIS A 97 7.09 100.71 -35.36
CA HIS A 97 7.17 100.23 -33.98
C HIS A 97 6.17 99.10 -33.68
N SER A 98 4.95 99.17 -34.23
CA SER A 98 3.95 98.10 -34.05
C SER A 98 4.37 96.82 -34.76
N VAL A 99 4.99 96.93 -35.94
CA VAL A 99 5.55 95.79 -36.68
C VAL A 99 6.72 95.17 -35.91
N GLU A 100 7.57 95.98 -35.29
CA GLU A 100 8.67 95.50 -34.44
C GLU A 100 8.13 94.73 -33.23
N MET A 101 7.14 95.28 -32.52
CA MET A 101 6.49 94.61 -31.39
C MET A 101 5.82 93.29 -31.79
N LEU A 102 5.17 93.24 -32.95
CA LEU A 102 4.58 92.00 -33.48
C LEU A 102 5.66 90.97 -33.84
N ALA A 103 6.80 91.39 -34.40
CA ALA A 103 7.90 90.49 -34.69
C ALA A 103 8.51 89.88 -33.42
N GLU A 104 8.62 90.65 -32.34
CA GLU A 104 9.04 90.12 -31.03
C GLU A 104 8.01 89.16 -30.42
N ALA A 105 6.72 89.47 -30.51
CA ALA A 105 5.65 88.59 -30.05
C ALA A 105 5.63 87.27 -30.85
N GLN A 106 5.86 87.34 -32.16
CA GLN A 106 5.99 86.18 -33.02
C GLN A 106 7.17 85.30 -32.59
N LYS A 107 8.36 85.88 -32.36
CA LYS A 107 9.54 85.14 -31.86
C LYS A 107 9.28 84.44 -30.52
N LYS A 108 8.58 85.10 -29.59
CA LYS A 108 8.20 84.48 -28.30
C LYS A 108 7.22 83.32 -28.48
N THR A 109 6.30 83.45 -29.43
CA THR A 109 5.33 82.39 -29.76
C THR A 109 6.04 81.20 -30.39
N ASP A 110 6.93 81.44 -31.35
CA ASP A 110 7.73 80.39 -32.01
C ASP A 110 8.56 79.61 -30.97
N HIS A 111 9.23 80.31 -30.04
CA HIS A 111 9.97 79.68 -28.95
C HIS A 111 9.08 78.85 -28.01
N SER A 112 7.87 79.35 -27.71
CA SER A 112 6.91 78.60 -26.87
C SER A 112 6.40 77.33 -27.57
N ILE A 113 6.21 77.38 -28.89
CA ILE A 113 5.84 76.22 -29.71
C ILE A 113 6.97 75.19 -29.70
N GLU A 114 8.23 75.63 -29.82
CA GLU A 114 9.40 74.76 -29.75
C GLU A 114 9.48 74.03 -28.39
N MET A 115 9.33 74.77 -27.30
CA MET A 115 9.29 74.20 -25.93
C MET A 115 8.15 73.19 -25.74
N LEU A 116 6.96 73.48 -26.29
CA LEU A 116 5.83 72.55 -26.24
C LEU A 116 6.09 71.29 -27.07
N ALA A 117 6.74 71.41 -28.23
CA ALA A 117 7.11 70.27 -29.06
C ALA A 117 8.13 69.35 -28.34
N GLU A 118 9.09 69.92 -27.62
CA GLU A 118 10.01 69.14 -26.79
C GLU A 118 9.30 68.46 -25.61
N ALA A 119 8.41 69.17 -24.92
CA ALA A 119 7.61 68.60 -23.84
C ALA A 119 6.71 67.46 -24.33
N GLN A 120 6.12 67.60 -25.52
CA GLN A 120 5.34 66.55 -26.17
C GLN A 120 6.21 65.32 -26.46
N LYS A 121 7.40 65.48 -27.05
CA LYS A 121 8.34 64.37 -27.29
C LYS A 121 8.73 63.64 -26.00
N LYS A 122 8.97 64.36 -24.91
CA LYS A 122 9.27 63.75 -23.59
C LYS A 122 8.07 62.97 -23.05
N THR A 123 6.86 63.49 -23.27
CA THR A 123 5.62 62.82 -22.86
C THR A 123 5.40 61.55 -23.66
N ASP A 124 5.56 61.59 -24.99
CA ASP A 124 5.44 60.43 -25.87
C ASP A 124 6.42 59.32 -25.47
N HIS A 125 7.68 59.68 -25.21
CA HIS A 125 8.68 58.72 -24.73
C HIS A 125 8.32 58.12 -23.36
N SER A 126 7.77 58.93 -22.44
CA SER A 126 7.34 58.43 -21.12
C SER A 126 6.16 57.45 -21.25
N VAL A 127 5.22 57.72 -22.17
CA VAL A 127 4.10 56.83 -22.47
C VAL A 127 4.58 55.51 -23.07
N GLU A 128 5.58 55.55 -23.96
CA GLU A 128 6.20 54.34 -24.53
C GLU A 128 6.85 53.47 -23.44
N MET A 129 7.62 54.08 -22.53
CA MET A 129 8.24 53.39 -21.40
C MET A 129 7.19 52.76 -20.46
N LEU A 130 6.08 53.46 -20.20
CA LEU A 130 4.98 52.92 -19.39
C LEU A 130 4.29 51.74 -20.10
N ALA A 131 4.12 51.80 -21.42
CA ALA A 131 3.54 50.69 -22.18
C ALA A 131 4.43 49.44 -22.14
N GLU A 132 5.77 49.60 -22.21
CA GLU A 132 6.71 48.50 -22.03
C GLU A 132 6.69 47.92 -20.60
N ALA A 133 6.64 48.79 -19.58
CA ALA A 133 6.51 48.37 -18.20
C ALA A 133 5.22 47.57 -17.98
N GLN A 134 4.10 48.05 -18.53
CA GLN A 134 2.81 47.36 -18.47
C GLN A 134 2.90 45.97 -19.12
N LYS A 135 3.50 45.83 -20.31
CA LYS A 135 3.70 44.53 -20.97
C LYS A 135 4.52 43.55 -20.11
N LYS A 136 5.57 44.03 -19.42
CA LYS A 136 6.37 43.21 -18.51
C LYS A 136 5.58 42.77 -17.28
N THR A 137 4.74 43.65 -16.74
CA THR A 137 3.83 43.33 -15.65
C THR A 137 2.80 42.30 -16.07
N ASP A 138 2.15 42.47 -17.23
CA ASP A 138 1.17 41.51 -17.77
C ASP A 138 1.79 40.12 -17.95
N HIS A 139 3.01 40.05 -18.49
CA HIS A 139 3.74 38.80 -18.63
C HIS A 139 4.03 38.14 -17.26
N SER A 140 4.45 38.93 -16.27
CA SER A 140 4.73 38.44 -14.92
C SER A 140 3.46 37.93 -14.22
N VAL A 141 2.31 38.60 -14.43
CA VAL A 141 1.01 38.15 -13.92
C VAL A 141 0.61 36.81 -14.55
N LEU A 142 0.85 36.62 -15.85
CA LEU A 142 0.55 35.37 -16.54
C LEU A 142 1.40 34.21 -16.00
N MET A 143 2.70 34.44 -15.80
CA MET A 143 3.60 33.45 -15.18
C MET A 143 3.18 33.10 -13.75
N LEU A 144 2.72 34.08 -12.96
CA LEU A 144 2.21 33.84 -11.61
C LEU A 144 0.91 33.01 -11.63
N ALA A 145 0.01 33.27 -12.57
CA ALA A 145 -1.21 32.48 -12.74
C ALA A 145 -0.91 31.02 -13.10
N GLU A 146 0.06 30.77 -13.99
CA GLU A 146 0.50 29.42 -14.33
C GLU A 146 1.16 28.72 -13.12
N ALA A 147 2.03 29.43 -12.39
CA ALA A 147 2.64 28.90 -11.18
C ALA A 147 1.58 28.54 -10.11
N GLN A 148 0.57 29.40 -9.93
CA GLN A 148 -0.55 29.16 -9.03
C GLN A 148 -1.39 27.95 -9.48
N HIS A 149 -1.66 27.82 -10.78
CA HIS A 149 -2.34 26.63 -11.30
C HIS A 149 -1.53 25.35 -11.02
N GLY A 150 -0.21 25.41 -11.18
CA GLY A 150 0.69 24.30 -10.85
C GLY A 150 0.68 23.94 -9.36
N THR A 151 0.58 24.91 -8.46
CA THR A 151 0.48 24.65 -7.01
C THR A 151 -0.87 24.06 -6.63
N GLU A 152 -1.97 24.52 -7.21
CA GLU A 152 -3.32 23.96 -7.00
C GLU A 152 -3.41 22.48 -7.44
N GLN A 153 -2.84 22.14 -8.60
CA GLN A 153 -2.74 20.75 -9.04
C GLN A 153 -1.93 19.88 -8.08
N ARG A 154 -0.82 20.41 -7.54
CA ARG A 154 0.00 19.70 -6.55
C ARG A 154 -0.74 19.50 -5.24
N LEU A 155 -1.49 20.50 -4.77
CA LEU A 155 -2.34 20.39 -3.58
C LEU A 155 -3.38 19.30 -3.76
N THR A 156 -4.09 19.28 -4.90
CA THR A 156 -5.08 18.22 -5.22
C THR A 156 -4.45 16.82 -5.18
N ARG A 157 -3.23 16.66 -5.71
CA ARG A 157 -2.49 15.38 -5.65
C ARG A 157 -2.11 14.99 -4.23
N VAL A 158 -1.70 15.96 -3.41
CA VAL A 158 -1.37 15.73 -1.99
C VAL A 158 -2.61 15.33 -1.21
N GLU A 159 -3.74 16.01 -1.41
CA GLU A 159 -5.03 15.67 -0.78
C GLU A 159 -5.44 14.22 -1.09
N SER A 160 -5.38 13.83 -2.37
CA SER A 160 -5.66 12.44 -2.78
C SER A 160 -4.69 11.43 -2.16
N ALA A 161 -3.40 11.78 -2.04
CA ALA A 161 -2.42 10.92 -1.38
C ALA A 161 -2.69 10.77 0.13
N VAL A 162 -3.09 11.84 0.80
CA VAL A 162 -3.47 11.85 2.22
C VAL A 162 -4.73 11.00 2.44
N GLU A 163 -5.75 11.13 1.58
CA GLU A 163 -6.96 10.31 1.67
C GLU A 163 -6.66 8.81 1.51
N ARG A 164 -5.81 8.45 0.55
CA ARG A 164 -5.34 7.07 0.37
C ARG A 164 -4.56 6.55 1.59
N LEU A 165 -3.74 7.38 2.22
CA LEU A 165 -3.01 7.02 3.43
C LEU A 165 -3.96 6.82 4.62
N ALA A 166 -4.97 7.68 4.78
CA ALA A 166 -5.98 7.54 5.81
C ALA A 166 -6.75 6.20 5.68
N GLU A 167 -7.16 5.83 4.47
CA GLU A 167 -7.84 4.55 4.23
C GLU A 167 -6.91 3.35 4.46
N ALA A 168 -5.64 3.44 4.06
CA ALA A 168 -4.66 2.38 4.33
C ALA A 168 -4.43 2.20 5.84
N GLN A 169 -4.37 3.31 6.59
CA GLN A 169 -4.21 3.29 8.05
C GLN A 169 -5.45 2.70 8.73
N ARG A 170 -6.66 3.05 8.28
CA ARG A 170 -7.92 2.45 8.76
C ARG A 170 -7.93 0.93 8.58
N ARG A 171 -7.58 0.43 7.38
CA ARG A 171 -7.47 -1.01 7.10
C ARG A 171 -6.40 -1.70 7.95
N SER A 172 -5.31 -1.00 8.25
CA SER A 172 -4.28 -1.53 9.15
C SER A 172 -4.81 -1.67 10.59
N GLY A 173 -5.59 -0.70 11.07
CA GLY A 173 -6.30 -0.78 12.35
C GLY A 173 -7.20 -2.02 12.43
N GLU A 174 -8.08 -2.22 11.44
CA GLU A 174 -8.96 -3.40 11.39
C GLU A 174 -8.21 -4.74 11.31
N ARG A 175 -6.98 -4.75 10.75
CA ARG A 175 -6.11 -5.95 10.75
C ARG A 175 -5.51 -6.19 12.13
N LEU A 176 -5.14 -5.14 12.85
CA LEU A 176 -4.62 -5.26 14.21
C LEU A 176 -5.69 -5.80 15.16
N ASP A 177 -6.92 -5.27 15.10
CA ASP A 177 -8.05 -5.76 15.92
C ASP A 177 -8.32 -7.26 15.70
N ARG A 178 -8.20 -7.72 14.44
CA ARG A 178 -8.33 -9.14 14.10
C ARG A 178 -7.19 -9.99 14.65
N VAL A 179 -5.96 -9.46 14.63
CA VAL A 179 -4.80 -10.15 15.19
C VAL A 179 -4.92 -10.24 16.71
N GLU A 180 -5.33 -9.16 17.38
CA GLU A 180 -5.60 -9.14 18.82
C GLU A 180 -6.64 -10.20 19.20
N SER A 181 -7.78 -10.21 18.51
CA SER A 181 -8.82 -11.24 18.72
C SER A 181 -8.31 -12.67 18.50
N ALA A 182 -7.41 -12.89 17.53
CA ALA A 182 -6.83 -14.19 17.27
C ALA A 182 -5.85 -14.61 18.39
N VAL A 183 -5.07 -13.67 18.92
CA VAL A 183 -4.15 -13.90 20.04
C VAL A 183 -4.92 -14.24 21.32
N GLU A 184 -6.00 -13.53 21.62
CA GLU A 184 -6.86 -13.86 22.78
C GLU A 184 -7.43 -15.28 22.69
N ARG A 185 -7.92 -15.67 21.51
CA ARG A 185 -8.41 -17.04 21.27
C ARG A 185 -7.32 -18.09 21.44
N LEU A 186 -6.10 -17.81 20.99
CA LEU A 186 -4.96 -18.71 21.17
C LEU A 186 -4.56 -18.83 22.64
N ALA A 187 -4.56 -17.72 23.38
CA ALA A 187 -4.28 -17.72 24.82
C ALA A 187 -5.29 -18.60 25.58
N GLU A 188 -6.58 -18.49 25.29
CA GLU A 188 -7.61 -19.34 25.91
C GLU A 188 -7.47 -20.81 25.49
N ALA A 189 -7.14 -21.09 24.23
CA ALA A 189 -6.89 -22.46 23.77
C ALA A 189 -5.67 -23.10 24.45
N GLN A 190 -4.60 -22.32 24.67
CA GLN A 190 -3.44 -22.76 25.45
C GLN A 190 -3.80 -23.02 26.91
N ARG A 191 -4.58 -22.12 27.54
CA ARG A 191 -5.05 -22.30 28.93
C ARG A 191 -5.82 -23.61 29.10
N ARG A 192 -6.78 -23.89 28.21
CA ARG A 192 -7.54 -25.16 28.19
C ARG A 192 -6.66 -26.39 27.95
N SER A 193 -5.61 -26.24 27.15
CA SER A 193 -4.66 -27.34 26.91
C SER A 193 -3.83 -27.61 28.16
N GLY A 194 -3.41 -26.56 28.89
CA GLY A 194 -2.79 -26.68 30.22
C GLY A 194 -3.68 -27.47 31.18
N GLU A 195 -4.94 -27.06 31.35
CA GLU A 195 -5.90 -27.76 32.23
C GLU A 195 -6.17 -29.23 31.82
N ARG A 196 -5.99 -29.57 30.53
CA ARG A 196 -6.09 -30.96 30.05
C ARG A 196 -4.83 -31.75 30.39
N LEU A 197 -3.66 -31.14 30.29
CA LEU A 197 -2.40 -31.77 30.67
C LEU A 197 -2.37 -32.07 32.16
N ASP A 198 -2.77 -31.12 33.01
CA ASP A 198 -2.85 -31.34 34.46
C ASP A 198 -3.76 -32.53 34.80
N ARG A 199 -4.91 -32.65 34.12
CA ARG A 199 -5.82 -33.80 34.29
C ARG A 199 -5.22 -35.12 33.81
N VAL A 200 -4.45 -35.10 32.73
CA VAL A 200 -3.77 -36.30 32.22
C VAL A 200 -2.67 -36.72 33.20
N GLU A 201 -1.90 -35.77 33.71
CA GLU A 201 -0.87 -36.00 34.74
C GLU A 201 -1.48 -36.67 35.97
N SER A 202 -2.55 -36.10 36.54
CA SER A 202 -3.25 -36.72 37.67
C SER A 202 -3.81 -38.12 37.35
N ALA A 203 -4.26 -38.36 36.11
CA ALA A 203 -4.76 -39.68 35.71
C ALA A 203 -3.62 -40.71 35.60
N VAL A 204 -2.46 -40.29 35.11
CA VAL A 204 -1.25 -41.14 35.01
C VAL A 204 -0.74 -41.50 36.41
N GLU A 205 -0.68 -40.54 37.34
CA GLU A 205 -0.31 -40.82 38.73
C GLU A 205 -1.23 -41.87 39.36
N ARG A 206 -2.55 -41.70 39.23
CA ARG A 206 -3.54 -42.67 39.73
C ARG A 206 -3.40 -44.06 39.10
N LEU A 207 -3.04 -44.13 37.82
CA LEU A 207 -2.77 -45.41 37.16
C LEU A 207 -1.51 -46.07 37.72
N GLY A 208 -0.45 -45.29 38.00
CA GLY A 208 0.75 -45.80 38.65
C GLY A 208 0.48 -46.39 40.04
N GLU A 209 -0.37 -45.73 40.84
CA GLU A 209 -0.80 -46.24 42.15
C GLU A 209 -1.66 -47.51 42.02
N ALA A 210 -2.58 -47.54 41.06
CA ALA A 210 -3.41 -48.72 40.80
C ALA A 210 -2.57 -49.91 40.32
N GLN A 211 -1.56 -49.67 39.47
CA GLN A 211 -0.62 -50.68 39.01
C GLN A 211 0.21 -51.23 40.17
N SER A 212 0.76 -50.36 41.03
CA SER A 212 1.52 -50.79 42.22
C SER A 212 0.72 -51.71 43.14
N ARG A 213 -0.56 -51.38 43.39
CA ARG A 213 -1.47 -52.24 44.17
C ARG A 213 -1.77 -53.58 43.49
N THR A 214 -1.86 -53.57 42.17
CA THR A 214 -2.07 -54.79 41.38
C THR A 214 -0.85 -55.69 41.47
N ASP A 215 0.35 -55.14 41.32
CA ASP A 215 1.61 -55.88 41.44
C ASP A 215 1.77 -56.53 42.83
N GLU A 216 1.41 -55.79 43.90
CA GLU A 216 1.41 -56.33 45.26
C GLU A 216 0.38 -57.47 45.42
N SER A 217 -0.82 -57.30 44.87
CA SER A 217 -1.86 -58.34 44.90
C SER A 217 -1.44 -59.61 44.15
N VAL A 218 -0.79 -59.46 42.99
CA VAL A 218 -0.24 -60.58 42.21
C VAL A 218 0.85 -61.31 42.99
N LYS A 219 1.73 -60.58 43.68
CA LYS A 219 2.76 -61.19 44.53
C LYS A 219 2.15 -62.01 45.67
N LEU A 220 1.15 -61.47 46.36
CA LEU A 220 0.45 -62.18 47.44
C LEU A 220 -0.27 -63.44 46.92
N LEU A 221 -0.88 -63.37 45.73
CA LEU A 221 -1.51 -64.51 45.09
C LEU A 221 -0.49 -65.59 44.72
N ALA A 222 0.67 -65.22 44.18
CA ALA A 222 1.75 -66.17 43.89
C ALA A 222 2.24 -66.89 45.17
N GLU A 223 2.39 -66.16 46.27
CA GLU A 223 2.74 -66.73 47.57
C GLU A 223 1.64 -67.65 48.15
N ALA A 224 0.37 -67.29 47.98
CA ALA A 224 -0.77 -68.12 48.38
C ALA A 224 -0.87 -69.40 47.53
N GLN A 225 -0.66 -69.31 46.22
CA GLN A 225 -0.61 -70.45 45.32
C GLN A 225 0.52 -71.41 45.72
N GLY A 226 1.74 -70.90 45.95
CA GLY A 226 2.87 -71.72 46.38
C GLY A 226 2.68 -72.36 47.78
N ARG A 227 1.85 -71.78 48.66
CA ARG A 227 1.42 -72.45 49.91
C ARG A 227 0.44 -73.58 49.62
N THR A 228 -0.53 -73.34 48.74
CA THR A 228 -1.54 -74.33 48.34
C THR A 228 -0.91 -75.54 47.66
N GLU A 229 0.02 -75.32 46.73
CA GLU A 229 0.78 -76.39 46.06
C GLU A 229 1.54 -77.27 47.06
N ARG A 230 2.20 -76.66 48.06
CA ARG A 230 2.89 -77.40 49.13
C ARG A 230 1.92 -78.20 50.00
N SER A 231 0.74 -77.67 50.29
CA SER A 231 -0.30 -78.42 51.02
C SER A 231 -0.84 -79.59 50.20
N LEU A 232 -1.02 -79.42 48.89
CA LEU A 232 -1.46 -80.49 47.99
C LEU A 232 -0.42 -81.61 47.88
N ASP A 233 0.88 -81.29 47.79
CA ASP A 233 1.95 -82.29 47.79
C ASP A 233 1.97 -83.13 49.08
N ARG A 234 1.78 -82.48 50.23
CA ARG A 234 1.67 -83.18 51.53
C ARG A 234 0.44 -84.08 51.58
N LEU A 235 -0.70 -83.58 51.13
CA LEU A 235 -1.93 -84.37 51.08
C LEU A 235 -1.77 -85.58 50.16
N ALA A 236 -1.18 -85.40 48.98
CA ALA A 236 -0.90 -86.48 48.04
C ALA A 236 -0.03 -87.58 48.67
N LYS A 237 1.02 -87.20 49.41
CA LYS A 237 1.87 -88.14 50.17
C LYS A 237 1.09 -88.88 51.27
N GLN A 238 0.26 -88.17 52.03
CA GLN A 238 -0.56 -88.78 53.10
C GLN A 238 -1.59 -89.76 52.54
N VAL A 239 -2.27 -89.39 51.45
CA VAL A 239 -3.23 -90.28 50.78
C VAL A 239 -2.54 -91.50 50.17
N GLY A 240 -1.34 -91.32 49.59
CA GLY A 240 -0.52 -92.42 49.12
C GLY A 240 -0.18 -93.42 50.24
N GLY A 241 0.30 -92.91 51.39
CA GLY A 241 0.60 -93.76 52.56
C GLY A 241 -0.63 -94.45 53.15
N LEU A 242 -1.78 -93.77 53.23
CA LEU A 242 -3.05 -94.38 53.65
C LEU A 242 -3.49 -95.51 52.72
N SER A 243 -3.30 -95.33 51.41
CA SER A 243 -3.62 -96.37 50.42
C SER A 243 -2.75 -97.62 50.60
N GLU A 244 -1.50 -97.47 51.05
CA GLU A 244 -0.58 -98.57 51.32
C GLU A 244 -0.98 -99.31 52.62
N THR A 245 -1.27 -98.58 53.71
CA THR A 245 -1.72 -99.18 54.97
C THR A 245 -3.03 -99.96 54.82
N VAL A 246 -4.03 -99.39 54.14
CA VAL A 246 -5.30 -100.09 53.90
C VAL A 246 -5.09 -101.36 53.05
N GLY A 247 -4.10 -101.37 52.15
CA GLY A 247 -3.72 -102.57 51.40
C GLY A 247 -3.22 -103.68 52.33
N GLY A 248 -2.27 -103.36 53.22
CA GLY A 248 -1.73 -104.31 54.20
C GLY A 248 -2.79 -104.86 55.16
N ASP A 249 -3.66 -104.00 55.70
CA ASP A 249 -4.74 -104.45 56.60
C ASP A 249 -5.70 -105.45 55.91
N ILE A 250 -5.92 -105.31 54.59
CA ILE A 250 -6.77 -106.23 53.84
C ILE A 250 -6.10 -107.60 53.70
N GLU A 251 -4.78 -107.64 53.51
CA GLU A 251 -3.99 -108.87 53.45
C GLU A 251 -3.98 -109.56 54.82
N ASP A 252 -3.77 -108.82 55.90
CA ASP A 252 -3.81 -109.35 57.27
C ASP A 252 -5.16 -109.99 57.61
N ILE A 253 -6.27 -109.33 57.23
CA ILE A 253 -7.61 -109.89 57.40
C ILE A 253 -7.80 -111.10 56.48
N ALA A 254 -7.22 -111.11 55.28
CA ALA A 254 -7.27 -112.26 54.39
C ALA A 254 -6.64 -113.50 55.04
N TYR A 255 -5.47 -113.37 55.68
CA TYR A 255 -4.80 -114.47 56.36
C TYR A 255 -5.71 -115.13 57.40
N ILE A 256 -6.31 -114.29 58.27
CA ILE A 256 -7.16 -114.74 59.37
C ILE A 256 -8.43 -115.41 58.83
N VAL A 257 -9.10 -114.77 57.88
CA VAL A 257 -10.40 -115.24 57.38
C VAL A 257 -10.23 -116.49 56.51
N ILE A 258 -9.19 -116.56 55.67
CA ILE A 258 -8.92 -117.76 54.87
C ILE A 258 -8.63 -118.95 55.77
N HIS A 259 -7.79 -118.78 56.80
CA HIS A 259 -7.51 -119.83 57.77
C HIS A 259 -8.80 -120.37 58.42
N ASP A 260 -9.65 -119.49 58.98
CA ASP A 260 -10.92 -119.91 59.61
C ASP A 260 -11.86 -120.63 58.63
N VAL A 261 -11.99 -120.09 57.41
CA VAL A 261 -12.88 -120.66 56.39
C VAL A 261 -12.43 -122.05 55.97
N LEU A 262 -11.14 -122.23 55.68
CA LEU A 262 -10.62 -123.53 55.27
C LEU A 262 -10.71 -124.56 56.41
N LYS A 263 -10.45 -124.15 57.65
CA LYS A 263 -10.62 -125.00 58.82
C LYS A 263 -12.09 -125.41 59.01
N ARG A 264 -13.04 -124.47 58.89
CA ARG A 264 -14.46 -124.73 59.10
C ARG A 264 -15.08 -125.58 58.00
N GLU A 265 -14.78 -125.29 56.74
CA GLU A 265 -15.44 -125.95 55.61
C GLU A 265 -14.82 -127.30 55.28
N TRP A 266 -13.50 -127.47 55.49
CA TRP A 266 -12.75 -128.67 55.07
C TRP A 266 -11.92 -129.34 56.16
N ASP A 267 -11.95 -128.84 57.40
CA ASP A 267 -11.14 -129.33 58.53
C ASP A 267 -9.62 -129.32 58.28
N TRP A 268 -9.16 -128.51 57.33
CA TRP A 268 -7.75 -128.39 57.01
C TRP A 268 -6.99 -127.63 58.10
N ASP A 269 -5.81 -128.11 58.43
CA ASP A 269 -4.86 -127.39 59.27
C ASP A 269 -4.04 -126.45 58.37
N VAL A 270 -4.22 -125.15 58.52
CA VAL A 270 -3.61 -124.14 57.66
C VAL A 270 -2.42 -123.55 58.41
N ASP A 271 -1.22 -123.68 57.83
CA ASP A 271 -0.02 -123.03 58.35
C ASP A 271 -0.14 -121.49 58.25
N GLU A 272 0.80 -120.77 58.84
CA GLU A 272 0.84 -119.31 58.79
C GLU A 272 0.81 -118.82 57.32
N LEU A 273 -0.20 -118.00 57.01
CA LEU A 273 -0.35 -117.35 55.72
C LEU A 273 0.32 -115.98 55.77
N GLU A 274 1.13 -115.68 54.77
CA GLU A 274 1.88 -114.42 54.68
C GLU A 274 1.95 -113.91 53.24
N ARG A 275 2.20 -112.60 53.09
CA ARG A 275 2.62 -112.02 51.81
C ARG A 275 4.01 -112.51 51.51
N SER A 276 4.20 -113.12 50.34
CA SER A 276 5.46 -113.76 50.00
C SER A 276 5.97 -113.32 48.63
N MET A 277 7.25 -112.97 48.58
CA MET A 277 7.98 -112.73 47.33
C MET A 277 8.62 -114.02 46.86
N GLN A 278 8.10 -114.57 45.77
CA GLN A 278 8.58 -115.80 45.15
C GLN A 278 9.44 -115.48 43.93
N VAL A 279 10.54 -116.21 43.76
CA VAL A 279 11.40 -116.09 42.58
C VAL A 279 11.22 -117.31 41.70
N TRP A 280 10.43 -117.17 40.64
CA TRP A 280 10.15 -118.25 39.69
C TRP A 280 10.72 -117.89 38.31
N GLY A 281 11.59 -118.75 37.78
CA GLY A 281 12.20 -118.56 36.45
C GLY A 281 12.97 -117.24 36.27
N GLY A 282 13.50 -116.66 37.36
CA GLY A 282 14.25 -115.39 37.33
C GLY A 282 13.38 -114.13 37.38
N ARG A 283 12.07 -114.26 37.63
CA ARG A 283 11.17 -113.13 37.91
C ARG A 283 10.73 -113.16 39.36
N GLU A 284 10.70 -111.98 39.97
CA GLU A 284 10.07 -111.77 41.27
C GLU A 284 8.56 -111.67 41.08
N VAL A 285 7.82 -112.53 41.77
CA VAL A 285 6.36 -112.57 41.78
C VAL A 285 5.92 -112.42 43.22
N GLU A 286 5.19 -111.34 43.48
CA GLU A 286 4.56 -111.11 44.76
C GLU A 286 3.23 -111.83 44.84
N ILE A 287 2.98 -112.48 45.98
CA ILE A 287 1.73 -113.17 46.26
C ILE A 287 1.17 -112.60 47.55
N ASP A 288 -0.03 -112.04 47.48
CA ASP A 288 -0.69 -111.37 48.62
C ASP A 288 -0.92 -112.33 49.79
N VAL A 289 -1.31 -113.58 49.51
CA VAL A 289 -1.55 -114.62 50.52
C VAL A 289 -0.87 -115.91 50.10
N PHE A 290 0.09 -116.39 50.89
CA PHE A 290 0.82 -117.61 50.57
C PHE A 290 1.09 -118.45 51.82
N GLY A 291 0.93 -119.76 51.72
CA GLY A 291 1.29 -120.68 52.79
C GLY A 291 0.86 -122.11 52.50
N LYS A 292 1.02 -123.00 53.47
CA LYS A 292 0.68 -124.43 53.33
C LYS A 292 -0.59 -124.78 54.08
N ALA A 293 -1.23 -125.84 53.66
CA ALA A 293 -2.29 -126.49 54.41
C ALA A 293 -2.09 -128.00 54.39
N THR A 294 -2.58 -128.66 55.44
CA THR A 294 -2.61 -130.11 55.58
C THR A 294 -4.05 -130.55 55.75
N ASP A 295 -4.48 -131.48 54.90
CA ASP A 295 -5.77 -132.16 55.05
C ASP A 295 -5.57 -133.37 55.97
N PRO A 296 -6.18 -133.42 57.16
CA PRO A 296 -6.02 -134.56 58.09
C PRO A 296 -6.44 -135.91 57.47
N SER A 297 -7.28 -135.88 56.44
CA SER A 297 -7.71 -137.08 55.70
C SER A 297 -6.66 -137.54 54.68
N ARG A 298 -5.72 -136.67 54.31
CA ARG A 298 -4.64 -136.89 53.34
C ARG A 298 -3.30 -136.31 53.87
N PRO A 299 -2.75 -136.85 54.97
CA PRO A 299 -1.60 -136.26 55.65
C PRO A 299 -0.31 -136.26 54.82
N ASP A 300 -0.18 -137.17 53.84
CA ASP A 300 1.00 -137.27 52.98
C ASP A 300 0.97 -136.31 51.77
N GLN A 301 -0.08 -135.49 51.62
CA GLN A 301 -0.24 -134.58 50.49
C GLN A 301 -0.01 -133.12 50.89
N THR A 302 1.03 -132.50 50.32
CA THR A 302 1.27 -131.05 50.49
C THR A 302 0.23 -130.24 49.72
N ILE A 303 -0.47 -129.34 50.41
CA ILE A 303 -1.37 -128.36 49.81
C ILE A 303 -0.77 -126.97 49.98
N TRP A 304 -0.73 -126.18 48.91
CA TRP A 304 -0.31 -124.78 48.92
C TRP A 304 -1.51 -123.88 48.71
N ILE A 305 -1.66 -122.91 49.59
CA ILE A 305 -2.59 -121.81 49.42
C ILE A 305 -1.84 -120.69 48.72
N VAL A 306 -2.39 -120.27 47.58
CA VAL A 306 -1.92 -119.11 46.82
C VAL A 306 -3.12 -118.21 46.70
N GLY A 307 -3.00 -116.95 47.08
CA GLY A 307 -4.13 -116.05 47.12
C GLY A 307 -3.82 -114.60 46.78
N GLU A 308 -4.86 -113.93 46.33
CA GLU A 308 -4.90 -112.51 45.99
C GLU A 308 -5.89 -111.82 46.90
N ALA A 309 -5.48 -110.74 47.57
CA ALA A 309 -6.33 -109.99 48.49
C ALA A 309 -6.62 -108.59 47.90
N LYS A 310 -7.90 -108.28 47.67
CA LYS A 310 -8.33 -106.99 47.12
C LYS A 310 -9.60 -106.47 47.79
N HIS A 311 -9.68 -105.17 48.08
CA HIS A 311 -10.91 -104.59 48.64
C HIS A 311 -12.11 -104.84 47.70
N ASN A 312 -11.95 -104.50 46.42
CA ASN A 312 -12.94 -104.73 45.37
C ASN A 312 -12.29 -105.56 44.27
N LEU A 313 -12.58 -106.86 44.24
CA LEU A 313 -12.01 -107.74 43.22
C LEU A 313 -12.62 -107.42 41.84
N SER A 314 -11.76 -107.29 40.85
CA SER A 314 -12.10 -107.00 39.46
C SER A 314 -11.72 -108.15 38.52
N VAL A 315 -12.31 -108.18 37.32
CA VAL A 315 -12.02 -109.23 36.31
C VAL A 315 -10.53 -109.23 35.95
N SER A 316 -9.93 -108.05 35.76
CA SER A 316 -8.51 -107.93 35.39
C SER A 316 -7.55 -108.34 36.52
N GLU A 317 -7.97 -108.25 37.78
CA GLU A 317 -7.22 -108.82 38.91
C GLU A 317 -7.28 -110.33 38.91
N VAL A 318 -8.45 -110.92 38.65
CA VAL A 318 -8.59 -112.40 38.55
C VAL A 318 -7.76 -112.94 37.38
N GLU A 319 -7.75 -112.26 36.23
CA GLU A 319 -6.92 -112.62 35.08
C GLU A 319 -5.41 -112.48 35.39
N ARG A 320 -5.01 -111.46 36.14
CA ARG A 320 -3.62 -111.32 36.62
C ARG A 320 -3.25 -112.44 37.57
N PHE A 321 -4.10 -112.69 38.56
CA PHE A 321 -3.91 -113.74 39.54
C PHE A 321 -3.83 -115.12 38.89
N THR A 322 -4.59 -115.35 37.81
CA THR A 322 -4.51 -116.59 37.03
C THR A 322 -3.09 -116.89 36.56
N ARG A 323 -2.34 -115.87 36.11
CA ARG A 323 -0.93 -116.02 35.72
C ARG A 323 -0.04 -116.40 36.91
N VAL A 324 -0.27 -115.78 38.07
CA VAL A 324 0.45 -116.09 39.32
C VAL A 324 0.19 -117.55 39.73
N VAL A 325 -1.06 -118.01 39.67
CA VAL A 325 -1.45 -119.39 39.99
C VAL A 325 -0.85 -120.39 39.01
N GLU A 326 -0.81 -120.07 37.71
CA GLU A 326 -0.14 -120.90 36.71
C GLU A 326 1.36 -121.03 36.97
N ASP A 327 2.02 -119.94 37.35
CA ASP A 327 3.44 -119.98 37.70
C ASP A 327 3.67 -120.75 39.00
N ALA A 328 2.79 -120.61 40.00
CA ALA A 328 2.82 -121.41 41.23
C ALA A 328 2.72 -122.91 40.91
N ARG A 329 1.76 -123.31 40.06
CA ARG A 329 1.56 -124.72 39.66
C ARG A 329 2.75 -125.33 38.92
N LYS A 330 3.55 -124.53 38.23
CA LYS A 330 4.76 -125.00 37.51
C LYS A 330 5.96 -125.17 38.44
N ASN A 331 6.04 -124.36 39.50
CA ASN A 331 7.25 -124.24 40.33
C ASN A 331 7.12 -124.88 41.72
N LEU A 332 5.90 -125.10 42.21
CA LEU A 332 5.66 -125.72 43.51
C LEU A 332 5.21 -127.18 43.36
N GLN A 333 5.74 -128.04 44.23
CA GLN A 333 5.31 -129.44 44.32
C GLN A 333 4.21 -129.56 45.36
N GLY A 334 3.05 -130.09 44.94
CA GLY A 334 1.86 -130.23 45.79
C GLY A 334 0.58 -129.78 45.07
N GLU A 335 -0.55 -129.88 45.75
CA GLU A 335 -1.83 -129.37 45.25
C GLU A 335 -1.90 -127.85 45.47
N ILE A 336 -2.16 -127.07 44.42
CA ILE A 336 -2.31 -125.61 44.54
C ILE A 336 -3.78 -125.25 44.65
N ILE A 337 -4.13 -124.59 45.75
CA ILE A 337 -5.47 -124.08 46.04
C ILE A 337 -5.46 -122.56 45.86
N PRO A 338 -5.94 -122.06 44.71
CA PRO A 338 -6.03 -120.63 44.45
C PRO A 338 -7.24 -120.00 45.14
N ILE A 339 -7.00 -118.96 45.94
CA ILE A 339 -8.01 -118.26 46.73
C ILE A 339 -8.00 -116.77 46.40
N CYS A 340 -9.10 -116.24 45.90
CA CYS A 340 -9.31 -114.80 45.84
C CYS A 340 -10.01 -114.34 47.12
N PHE A 341 -9.41 -113.43 47.86
CA PHE A 341 -10.01 -112.78 49.01
C PHE A 341 -10.47 -111.37 48.67
N CYS A 342 -11.71 -111.02 49.05
CA CYS A 342 -12.18 -109.65 48.90
C CYS A 342 -13.30 -109.22 49.85
N TYR A 343 -13.49 -107.91 49.98
CA TYR A 343 -14.69 -107.39 50.66
C TYR A 343 -15.90 -107.43 49.74
N ARG A 344 -15.69 -107.10 48.46
CA ARG A 344 -16.75 -107.02 47.45
C ARG A 344 -16.28 -107.56 46.11
N ALA A 345 -17.12 -108.35 45.48
CA ALA A 345 -16.96 -108.80 44.10
C ALA A 345 -18.33 -108.73 43.41
N ARG A 346 -18.40 -108.11 42.22
CA ARG A 346 -19.63 -108.08 41.42
C ARG A 346 -19.97 -109.49 40.92
N PRO A 347 -21.24 -109.83 40.65
CA PRO A 347 -21.63 -111.17 40.21
C PRO A 347 -20.83 -111.69 39.01
N VAL A 348 -20.51 -110.83 38.04
CA VAL A 348 -19.65 -111.17 36.89
C VAL A 348 -18.26 -111.62 37.33
N VAL A 349 -17.63 -110.92 38.28
CA VAL A 349 -16.30 -111.28 38.80
C VAL A 349 -16.37 -112.59 39.59
N GLN A 350 -17.43 -112.78 40.40
CA GLN A 350 -17.63 -114.04 41.12
C GLN A 350 -17.74 -115.22 40.14
N GLN A 351 -18.46 -115.02 39.03
CA GLN A 351 -18.56 -116.02 37.98
C GLN A 351 -17.19 -116.29 37.34
N THR A 352 -16.40 -115.26 37.05
CA THR A 352 -15.03 -115.44 36.51
C THR A 352 -14.12 -116.24 37.46
N VAL A 353 -14.17 -115.97 38.78
CA VAL A 353 -13.39 -116.73 39.77
C VAL A 353 -13.82 -118.20 39.78
N LYS A 354 -15.14 -118.46 39.72
CA LYS A 354 -15.68 -119.83 39.64
C LYS A 354 -15.30 -120.54 38.36
N ASP A 355 -15.40 -119.86 37.22
CA ASP A 355 -15.08 -120.41 35.90
C ASP A 355 -13.58 -120.75 35.81
N ALA A 356 -12.71 -119.98 36.47
CA ALA A 356 -11.28 -120.29 36.62
C ALA A 356 -11.00 -121.47 37.57
N GLY A 357 -12.03 -121.98 38.26
CA GLY A 357 -11.94 -123.07 39.23
C GLY A 357 -11.39 -122.64 40.59
N TYR A 358 -11.35 -121.33 40.87
CA TYR A 358 -10.76 -120.78 42.08
C TYR A 358 -11.79 -120.67 43.19
N ARG A 359 -11.31 -120.33 44.39
CA ARG A 359 -12.15 -120.15 45.58
C ARG A 359 -12.29 -118.68 45.88
N LEU A 360 -13.52 -118.21 46.07
CA LEU A 360 -13.77 -116.83 46.45
C LEU A 360 -14.10 -116.78 47.94
N VAL A 361 -13.26 -116.13 48.72
CA VAL A 361 -13.49 -115.88 50.15
C VAL A 361 -13.84 -114.41 50.33
N PHE A 362 -14.99 -114.14 50.94
CA PHE A 362 -15.34 -112.80 51.36
C PHE A 362 -14.81 -112.47 52.75
N SER A 363 -14.56 -111.20 53.04
CA SER A 363 -14.09 -110.72 54.35
C SER A 363 -14.96 -111.12 55.55
N TYR A 364 -16.23 -111.45 55.33
CA TYR A 364 -17.15 -111.96 56.35
C TYR A 364 -17.17 -113.50 56.44
N GLY A 365 -16.17 -114.20 55.89
CA GLY A 365 -15.97 -115.64 56.05
C GLY A 365 -16.85 -116.51 55.16
N LYS A 366 -17.45 -115.97 54.10
CA LYS A 366 -18.24 -116.76 53.15
C LYS A 366 -17.35 -117.25 52.00
N LEU A 367 -17.32 -118.57 51.81
CA LEU A 367 -16.72 -119.24 50.67
C LEU A 367 -17.76 -119.41 49.54
N VAL A 368 -17.37 -119.09 48.31
CA VAL A 368 -18.24 -119.11 47.12
C VAL A 368 -17.60 -119.83 45.95
#